data_AF-W0JTV7-F1
#
_entry.id   AF-W0JTV7-F1
#
_cell.length_a   1.000
_cell.length_b   1.000
_cell.length_c   1.000
_cell.angle_alpha   90.00
_cell.angle_beta   90.00
_cell.angle_gamma   90.00
#
_symmetry.space_group_name_H-M   'P 1'
#
loop_
_entity.id
_entity.type
_entity.pdbx_description
1 polymer ?
#
loop_
_entity_poly.entity_id
_entity_poly.type
_entity_poly.pdbx_seq_one_letter_code
_entity_poly.pdbx_strand_id
1 'polypeptide(L)' 'MHCATGEPYRNVYNALSQTHLSTLSDADVIIYDPERQTVAPGPDLTITLLLSNLNQTAFQTLWNLEE' A
#
# COMPACT_ATOMS: atom_id res chain seq x y z
N MET A 1 8.38 -13.66 17.72
CA MET A 1 7.62 -12.89 16.72
C MET A 1 6.22 -13.50 16.64
N HIS A 2 5.16 -12.75 16.95
CA HIS A 2 3.78 -13.24 16.86
C HIS A 2 3.29 -12.99 15.42
N CYS A 3 3.04 -14.05 14.67
CA CYS A 3 2.41 -13.93 13.35
C CYS A 3 0.94 -13.59 13.56
N ALA A 4 0.37 -12.68 12.76
CA ALA A 4 -1.08 -12.54 12.71
C ALA A 4 -1.67 -13.82 12.08
N THR A 5 -2.65 -14.43 12.75
CA THR A 5 -3.27 -15.70 12.31
C THR A 5 -4.78 -15.67 12.47
N GLY A 6 -5.48 -16.58 11.80
CA GLY A 6 -6.93 -16.77 11.93
C GLY A 6 -7.77 -16.06 10.87
N GLU A 7 -9.09 -16.24 10.95
CA GLU A 7 -10.05 -15.69 9.98
C GLU A 7 -9.97 -14.17 9.80
N PRO A 8 -9.79 -13.33 10.84
CA PRO A 8 -9.68 -11.89 10.66
C PRO A 8 -8.48 -11.49 9.79
N TYR A 9 -7.33 -12.14 10.01
CA TYR A 9 -6.14 -11.92 9.21
C TYR A 9 -6.35 -12.36 7.75
N ARG A 10 -6.95 -13.54 7.55
CA ARG A 10 -7.22 -14.08 6.21
C ARG A 10 -8.19 -13.20 5.42
N ASN A 11 -9.21 -12.64 6.07
CA ASN A 11 -10.18 -11.76 5.43
C ASN A 11 -9.55 -10.45 4.97
N VAL A 12 -8.72 -9.83 5.80
CA VAL A 12 -7.98 -8.60 5.44
C VAL A 12 -7.02 -8.87 4.29
N TYR A 13 -6.29 -9.98 4.33
CA TYR A 13 -5.38 -10.36 3.25
C TYR A 13 -6.12 -10.62 1.93
N ASN A 14 -7.22 -11.37 1.97
CA ASN A 14 -8.05 -11.63 0.79
C ASN A 14 -8.60 -10.34 0.20
N ALA A 15 -9.08 -9.41 1.04
CA ALA A 15 -9.53 -8.10 0.58
C ALA A 15 -8.39 -7.32 -0.09
N LEU A 16 -7.23 -7.19 0.57
CA LEU A 16 -6.07 -6.47 0.04
C LEU A 16 -5.58 -7.03 -1.31
N SER A 17 -5.46 -8.36 -1.40
CA SER A 17 -5.00 -9.04 -2.62
C SER A 17 -5.99 -8.89 -3.78
N GLN A 18 -7.29 -8.83 -3.51
CA GLN A 18 -8.32 -8.69 -4.54
C GLN A 18 -8.50 -7.25 -5.02
N THR A 19 -8.14 -6.23 -4.22
CA THR A 19 -8.48 -4.84 -4.55
C THR A 19 -7.29 -3.95 -4.85
N HIS A 20 -6.15 -4.13 -4.16
CA HIS A 20 -5.10 -3.11 -4.12
C HIS A 20 -3.71 -3.60 -4.54
N LEU A 21 -3.38 -4.87 -4.31
CA LEU A 21 -2.02 -5.37 -4.59
C LEU A 21 -1.71 -5.42 -6.09
N SER A 22 -2.68 -5.79 -6.94
CA SER A 22 -2.49 -5.79 -8.40
C SER A 22 -2.18 -4.38 -8.91
N THR A 23 -2.97 -3.38 -8.52
CA THR A 23 -2.77 -1.98 -8.94
C THR A 23 -1.40 -1.44 -8.52
N LEU A 24 -0.93 -1.76 -7.32
CA LEU A 24 0.40 -1.37 -6.86
C LEU A 24 1.52 -2.11 -7.60
N SER A 25 1.27 -3.35 -8.00
CA SER A 25 2.21 -4.15 -8.79
C SER A 25 2.29 -3.64 -10.24
N ASP A 26 1.16 -3.29 -10.84
CA ASP A 26 1.08 -2.72 -12.20
C ASP A 26 1.80 -1.37 -12.31
N ALA A 27 1.93 -0.66 -11.18
CA ALA A 27 2.64 0.61 -11.06
C ALA A 27 4.09 0.46 -10.55
N ASP A 28 4.64 -0.76 -10.52
CA ASP A 28 6.01 -1.07 -10.06
C ASP A 28 6.33 -0.59 -8.61
N VAL A 29 5.31 -0.32 -7.81
CA VAL A 29 5.44 0.10 -6.41
C VAL A 29 5.78 -1.10 -5.53
N ILE A 30 5.20 -2.25 -5.84
CA ILE A 30 5.48 -3.53 -5.17
C ILE A 30 5.72 -4.62 -6.21
N ILE A 31 6.37 -5.70 -5.80
CA ILE A 31 6.38 -6.97 -6.53
C ILE A 31 5.43 -7.90 -5.79
N TYR A 32 4.31 -8.25 -6.42
CA TYR A 32 3.32 -9.16 -5.85
C TYR A 32 3.37 -10.53 -6.51
N ASP A 33 3.60 -11.58 -5.72
CA ASP A 33 3.48 -12.98 -6.15
C ASP A 33 2.16 -13.55 -5.60
N PRO A 34 1.12 -13.70 -6.43
CA PRO A 34 -0.19 -14.20 -6.00
C PRO A 34 -0.18 -15.70 -5.69
N GLU A 35 0.72 -16.48 -6.29
CA GLU A 35 0.82 -17.93 -6.05
C GLU A 35 1.47 -18.21 -4.69
N ARG A 36 2.54 -17.48 -4.37
CA ARG A 36 3.24 -17.58 -3.08
C ARG A 36 2.64 -16.70 -2.00
N GLN A 37 1.71 -15.82 -2.36
CA GLN A 37 1.09 -14.84 -1.47
C GLN A 37 2.12 -13.93 -0.78
N THR A 38 3.17 -13.55 -1.51
CA THR A 38 4.25 -12.69 -0.98
C THR A 38 4.27 -11.33 -1.63
N VAL A 39 4.68 -10.32 -0.87
CA VAL A 39 4.87 -8.95 -1.34
C VAL A 39 6.30 -8.53 -1.04
N ALA A 40 6.97 -7.94 -2.02
CA ALA A 40 8.27 -7.32 -1.86
C ALA A 40 8.25 -5.87 -2.38
N PRO A 41 9.18 -5.01 -1.93
CA PRO A 41 9.35 -3.67 -2.49
C PRO A 41 9.61 -3.72 -4.00
N GLY A 42 8.88 -2.90 -4.77
CA GLY A 42 9.18 -2.61 -6.17
C GLY A 42 10.15 -1.43 -6.29
N PRO A 43 10.70 -1.19 -7.50
CA PRO A 43 11.65 -0.10 -7.73
C PRO A 43 11.06 1.29 -7.42
N ASP A 44 9.74 1.47 -7.59
CA ASP A 44 9.08 2.76 -7.42
C ASP A 44 8.48 2.97 -6.02
N LEU A 45 8.75 2.06 -5.07
CA LEU A 45 8.23 2.18 -3.71
C LEU A 45 8.66 3.51 -3.06
N THR A 46 9.96 3.85 -3.15
CA THR A 46 10.51 5.03 -2.48
C THR A 46 9.96 6.33 -3.04
N ILE A 47 9.84 6.45 -4.37
CA ILE A 47 9.29 7.65 -5.00
C ILE A 47 7.79 7.80 -4.74
N THR A 48 7.05 6.69 -4.76
CA THR A 48 5.62 6.68 -4.42
C THR A 48 5.38 7.14 -2.99
N LEU A 49 6.18 6.67 -2.04
CA LEU A 49 6.11 7.13 -0.65
C LEU A 49 6.41 8.62 -0.52
N LEU A 50 7.42 9.13 -1.23
CA LEU A 50 7.73 10.56 -1.24
C LEU A 50 6.54 11.38 -1.75
N LEU A 51 5.97 10.99 -2.90
CA LEU A 51 4.82 11.68 -3.50
C LEU A 51 3.60 11.65 -2.58
N SER A 52 3.31 10.50 -1.96
CA SER A 52 2.19 10.38 -1.01
C SER A 52 2.37 11.30 0.19
N ASN A 53 3.59 11.39 0.74
CA ASN A 53 3.89 12.29 1.86
C ASN A 53 3.74 13.76 1.45
N LEU A 54 4.29 14.15 0.29
CA LEU A 54 4.17 15.51 -0.23
C LEU A 54 2.71 15.89 -0.46
N ASN A 55 1.91 15.00 -1.06
CA ASN A 55 0.49 15.22 -1.30
C ASN A 55 -0.28 15.38 0.02
N GLN A 56 0.01 14.54 1.02
CA GLN A 56 -0.63 14.64 2.34
C GLN A 56 -0.29 15.97 3.03
N THR A 57 0.97 16.38 3.01
CA THR A 57 1.40 17.67 3.58
C THR A 57 0.79 18.86 2.83
N ALA A 58 0.75 18.80 1.50
CA ALA A 58 0.14 19.84 0.69
C ALA A 58 -1.36 19.97 1.00
N PHE A 59 -2.08 18.83 1.07
CA PHE A 59 -3.49 18.79 1.42
C PHE A 59 -3.75 19.43 2.79
N GLN A 60 -3.01 19.01 3.82
CA GLN A 60 -3.15 19.57 5.18
C GLN A 60 -2.87 21.07 5.20
N THR A 61 -1.83 21.52 4.50
CA THR A 61 -1.44 22.93 4.48
C THR A 61 -2.51 23.78 3.81
N LEU A 62 -3.00 23.36 2.64
CA LEU A 62 -4.02 24.08 1.89
C LEU A 62 -5.37 24.09 2.62
N TRP A 63 -5.77 22.96 3.19
CA TRP A 63 -7.00 22.84 3.95
C TRP A 63 -7.00 23.77 5.18
N ASN A 64 -5.88 23.82 5.91
CA ASN A 64 -5.75 24.70 7.08
C ASN A 64 -5.68 26.20 6.73
N LEU A 65 -5.50 26.56 5.46
CA LEU A 65 -5.55 27.96 5.00
C LEU A 65 -6.98 28.40 4.62
N GLU A 66 -7.91 27.45 4.46
CA GLU A 66 -9.31 27.70 4.13
C GLU A 66 -10.23 27.79 5.37
N GLU A 67 -9.72 27.44 6.57
CA GLU A 67 -10.36 27.71 7.89
C GLU A 67 -9.89 29.02 8.52
#